data_AF-A0A937M6N4-F1
#
_entry.id   AF-A0A937M6N4-F1
#
_cell.length_a   1.000
_cell.length_b   1.000
_cell.length_c   1.000
_cell.angle_alpha   90.00
_cell.angle_beta   90.00
_cell.angle_gamma   90.00
#
_symmetry.space_group_name_H-M   'P 1'
#
loop_
_entity.id
_entity.type
_entity.pdbx_description
1 polymer ?
#
loop_
_entity_poly.entity_id
_entity_poly.type
_entity_poly.pdbx_seq_one_letter_code
_entity_poly.pdbx_strand_id
1 'polypeptide(L)'
;AVSVGPKVSQEQIRTALALGADRGLLVETDQQVEPLAVAKILKTLVEKEGIDLVILGKQSIDTDNNQVGQMLAALCDYPQGTFACKAEFKDGKVEVTREIDGGEQTVLLSLPAIITTDLRLNEPRYASLPNIMKAKKKPIDETSPANLGVDISSKLQTLSVAAPAERSAGVIVESVEELVNKLKTEAKVI
;
A
#
# COMPACT_ATOMS: atom_id res chain seq x y z
N ALA A 1 1.79 -2.79 13.92
CA ALA A 1 2.29 -2.75 12.52
C ALA A 1 2.57 -4.17 12.07
N VAL A 2 2.15 -4.54 10.86
CA VAL A 2 2.28 -5.91 10.33
C VAL A 2 3.07 -5.87 9.04
N SER A 3 3.94 -6.87 8.83
CA SER A 3 4.55 -7.14 7.52
C SER A 3 4.47 -8.63 7.22
N VAL A 4 4.29 -8.98 5.95
CA VAL A 4 4.35 -10.36 5.44
C VAL A 4 5.55 -10.46 4.52
N GLY A 5 6.44 -11.42 4.76
CA GLY A 5 7.64 -11.58 3.94
C GLY A 5 8.82 -12.18 4.69
N PRO A 6 10.04 -12.10 4.12
CA PRO A 6 11.22 -12.73 4.70
C PRO A 6 11.63 -12.05 6.00
N LYS A 7 12.54 -12.68 6.75
CA LYS A 7 13.03 -12.19 8.06
C LYS A 7 13.44 -10.73 8.05
N VAL A 8 14.09 -10.28 6.98
CA VAL A 8 14.56 -8.90 6.80
C VAL A 8 13.43 -7.87 6.87
N SER A 9 12.18 -8.26 6.58
CA SER A 9 11.00 -7.39 6.70
C SER A 9 10.76 -6.87 8.13
N GLN A 10 11.41 -7.48 9.13
CA GLN A 10 11.42 -6.99 10.50
C GLN A 10 12.00 -5.56 10.60
N GLU A 11 12.91 -5.16 9.71
CA GLU A 11 13.48 -3.81 9.67
C GLU A 11 12.43 -2.72 9.37
N GLN A 12 11.50 -3.01 8.46
CA GLN A 12 10.39 -2.14 8.10
C GLN A 12 9.41 -2.02 9.27
N ILE A 13 9.14 -3.12 9.98
CA ILE A 13 8.35 -3.11 11.21
C ILE A 13 9.04 -2.24 12.28
N ARG A 14 10.36 -2.36 12.46
CA ARG A 14 11.13 -1.52 13.40
C ARG A 14 11.03 -0.03 13.06
N THR A 15 11.03 0.30 11.77
CA THR A 15 10.81 1.68 11.32
C THR A 15 9.42 2.17 11.71
N ALA A 16 8.36 1.39 11.48
CA ALA A 16 7.01 1.74 11.91
C ALA A 16 6.89 1.90 13.45
N LEU A 17 7.57 1.04 14.21
CA LEU A 17 7.65 1.12 15.68
C LEU A 17 8.34 2.40 16.16
N ALA A 18 9.35 2.87 15.43
CA ALA A 18 10.06 4.11 15.72
C ALA A 18 9.22 5.35 15.36
N LEU A 19 8.32 5.24 14.38
CA LEU A 19 7.38 6.30 14.01
C LEU A 19 6.19 6.41 14.96
N GLY A 20 5.91 5.38 15.75
CA GLY A 20 4.92 5.44 16.82
C GLY A 20 4.11 4.17 17.04
N ALA A 21 4.21 3.16 16.18
CA ALA A 21 3.44 1.92 16.38
C ALA A 21 3.81 1.23 17.70
N ASP A 22 2.82 0.66 18.40
CA ASP A 22 3.00 0.09 19.74
C ASP A 22 3.72 -1.25 19.72
N ARG A 23 3.29 -2.16 18.83
CA ARG A 23 3.88 -3.49 18.60
C ARG A 23 3.93 -3.88 17.13
N GLY A 24 4.81 -4.83 16.83
CA GLY A 24 5.01 -5.39 15.50
C GLY A 24 4.50 -6.83 15.42
N LEU A 25 4.14 -7.27 14.23
CA LEU A 25 3.90 -8.67 13.92
C LEU A 25 4.51 -8.98 12.55
N LEU A 26 5.41 -9.97 12.50
CA LEU A 26 5.98 -10.50 11.27
C LEU A 26 5.26 -11.81 10.92
N VAL A 27 4.66 -11.86 9.73
CA VAL A 27 4.24 -13.13 9.13
C VAL A 27 5.36 -13.59 8.21
N GLU A 28 6.23 -14.43 8.75
CA GLU A 28 7.49 -14.82 8.12
C GLU A 28 7.26 -15.86 7.01
N THR A 29 7.78 -15.56 5.82
CA THR A 29 7.85 -16.49 4.69
C THR A 29 8.89 -16.03 3.68
N ASP A 30 9.65 -16.97 3.11
CA ASP A 30 10.59 -16.70 2.01
C ASP A 30 9.91 -16.80 0.63
N GLN A 31 8.64 -17.19 0.57
CA GLN A 31 7.90 -17.29 -0.68
C GLN A 31 7.42 -15.91 -1.14
N GLN A 32 7.39 -15.70 -2.46
CA GLN A 32 6.70 -14.55 -3.02
C GLN A 32 5.20 -14.68 -2.77
N VAL A 33 4.60 -13.68 -2.14
CA VAL A 33 3.20 -13.71 -1.72
C VAL A 33 2.37 -12.79 -2.62
N GLU A 34 1.37 -13.36 -3.27
CA GLU A 34 0.44 -12.59 -4.12
C GLU A 34 -0.54 -11.73 -3.28
N PRO A 35 -1.09 -10.64 -3.84
CA PRO A 35 -2.01 -9.75 -3.12
C PRO A 35 -3.17 -10.45 -2.42
N LEU A 36 -3.75 -11.49 -3.05
CA LEU A 36 -4.84 -12.27 -2.46
C LEU A 36 -4.41 -13.05 -1.21
N ALA A 37 -3.20 -13.63 -1.23
CA ALA A 37 -2.66 -14.36 -0.10
C ALA A 37 -2.34 -13.40 1.06
N VAL A 38 -1.78 -12.22 0.77
CA VAL A 38 -1.59 -11.15 1.77
C VAL A 38 -2.95 -10.74 2.37
N ALA A 39 -3.97 -10.51 1.55
CA ALA A 39 -5.30 -10.13 2.04
C ALA A 39 -5.93 -11.22 2.94
N LYS A 40 -5.78 -12.51 2.61
CA LYS A 40 -6.24 -13.62 3.47
C LYS A 40 -5.49 -13.68 4.80
N ILE A 41 -4.16 -13.47 4.79
CA ILE A 41 -3.35 -13.38 6.01
C ILE A 41 -3.86 -12.24 6.89
N LEU A 42 -4.03 -11.05 6.31
CA LEU A 42 -4.50 -9.87 7.03
C LEU A 42 -5.93 -10.07 7.56
N LYS A 43 -6.83 -10.73 6.82
CA LYS A 43 -8.18 -11.08 7.30
C LYS A 43 -8.10 -11.90 8.59
N THR A 44 -7.30 -12.96 8.61
CA THR A 44 -7.12 -13.81 9.81
C THR A 44 -6.59 -13.01 10.98
N LEU A 45 -5.69 -12.04 10.75
CA LEU A 45 -5.16 -11.18 11.80
C LEU A 45 -6.20 -10.17 12.31
N VAL A 46 -6.97 -9.55 11.41
CA VAL A 46 -8.06 -8.63 11.75
C VAL A 46 -9.08 -9.33 12.66
N GLU A 47 -9.47 -10.56 12.32
CA GLU A 47 -10.42 -11.35 13.10
C GLU A 47 -9.85 -11.79 14.47
N LYS A 48 -8.59 -12.24 14.52
CA LYS A 48 -7.95 -12.69 15.76
C LYS A 48 -7.70 -11.57 16.76
N GLU A 49 -7.38 -10.38 16.27
CA GLU A 49 -6.96 -9.24 17.09
C GLU A 49 -8.11 -8.25 17.36
N GLY A 50 -9.28 -8.44 16.73
CA GLY A 50 -10.44 -7.57 16.89
C GLY A 50 -10.18 -6.15 16.38
N ILE A 51 -9.67 -6.03 15.15
CA ILE A 51 -9.25 -4.73 14.59
C ILE A 51 -10.42 -3.99 13.94
N ASP A 52 -10.74 -2.81 14.47
CA ASP A 52 -11.83 -1.97 13.95
C ASP A 52 -11.41 -1.09 12.75
N LEU A 53 -10.12 -0.81 12.58
CA LEU A 53 -9.63 0.01 11.48
C LEU A 53 -8.31 -0.52 10.93
N VAL A 54 -8.27 -0.79 9.63
CA VAL A 54 -7.05 -1.18 8.92
C VAL A 54 -6.63 -0.06 7.99
N ILE A 55 -5.36 0.37 8.10
CA ILE A 55 -4.77 1.38 7.23
C ILE A 55 -3.65 0.73 6.42
N LEU A 56 -3.75 0.82 5.09
CA LEU A 56 -2.74 0.34 4.15
C LEU A 56 -2.30 1.47 3.21
N GLY A 57 -1.17 1.30 2.52
CA GLY A 57 -0.84 2.16 1.39
C GLY A 57 -1.75 1.87 0.19
N LYS A 58 -1.89 2.85 -0.73
CA LYS A 58 -2.59 2.67 -2.01
C LYS A 58 -2.07 1.46 -2.80
N GLN A 59 -0.77 1.43 -3.03
CA GLN A 59 -0.10 0.38 -3.79
C GLN A 59 1.33 0.22 -3.29
N SER A 60 1.92 -0.94 -3.54
CA SER A 60 3.35 -1.14 -3.36
C SER A 60 4.06 -0.80 -4.67
N ILE A 61 5.24 -0.20 -4.57
CA ILE A 61 6.00 0.29 -5.73
C ILE A 61 6.71 -0.81 -6.53
N ASP A 62 6.74 -2.03 -5.98
CA ASP A 62 7.36 -3.21 -6.59
C ASP A 62 6.44 -3.91 -7.59
N THR A 63 5.18 -4.12 -7.20
CA THR A 63 4.18 -4.84 -8.01
C THR A 63 3.14 -3.92 -8.63
N ASP A 64 2.99 -2.70 -8.11
CA ASP A 64 2.08 -1.65 -8.60
C ASP A 64 0.61 -2.09 -8.78
N ASN A 65 0.20 -3.11 -8.00
CA ASN A 65 -1.06 -3.81 -8.22
C ASN A 65 -2.30 -3.06 -7.72
N ASN A 66 -2.16 -2.22 -6.68
CA ASN A 66 -3.27 -1.55 -6.00
C ASN A 66 -4.45 -2.50 -5.68
N GLN A 67 -4.20 -3.62 -4.99
CA GLN A 67 -5.22 -4.68 -4.80
C GLN A 67 -5.45 -5.11 -3.35
N VAL A 68 -4.41 -5.16 -2.50
CA VAL A 68 -4.47 -5.79 -1.17
C VAL A 68 -5.57 -5.19 -0.29
N GLY A 69 -5.68 -3.85 -0.25
CA GLY A 69 -6.67 -3.18 0.60
C GLY A 69 -8.11 -3.48 0.18
N GLN A 70 -8.39 -3.46 -1.12
CA GLN A 70 -9.72 -3.74 -1.66
C GLN A 70 -10.10 -5.22 -1.52
N MET A 71 -9.15 -6.13 -1.72
CA MET A 71 -9.35 -7.56 -1.49
C MET A 71 -9.63 -7.84 -0.01
N LEU A 72 -8.89 -7.21 0.89
CA LEU A 72 -9.12 -7.35 2.34
C LEU A 72 -10.52 -6.84 2.71
N ALA A 73 -10.95 -5.70 2.16
CA ALA A 73 -12.27 -5.14 2.43
C ALA A 73 -13.39 -6.09 1.99
N ALA A 74 -13.26 -6.67 0.78
CA ALA A 74 -14.20 -7.66 0.28
C ALA A 74 -14.20 -8.96 1.13
N LEU A 75 -13.03 -9.41 1.59
CA LEU A 75 -12.90 -10.63 2.39
C LEU A 75 -13.44 -10.48 3.83
N CYS A 76 -13.36 -9.27 4.39
CA CYS A 76 -13.91 -8.93 5.71
C CYS A 76 -15.37 -8.46 5.64
N ASP A 77 -15.91 -8.20 4.45
CA ASP A 77 -17.18 -7.50 4.23
C ASP A 77 -17.24 -6.12 4.91
N TYR A 78 -16.11 -5.38 4.84
CA TYR A 78 -15.96 -4.07 5.47
C TYR A 78 -16.08 -2.92 4.43
N PRO A 79 -16.67 -1.78 4.81
CA PRO A 79 -16.61 -0.57 4.00
C PRO A 79 -15.16 -0.12 3.79
N GLN A 80 -14.89 0.42 2.59
CA GLN A 80 -13.55 0.85 2.20
C GLN A 80 -13.49 2.32 1.77
N GLY A 81 -12.42 3.00 2.18
CA GLY A 81 -12.04 4.34 1.72
C GLY A 81 -10.71 4.29 1.01
N THR A 82 -10.73 4.02 -0.30
CA THR A 82 -9.49 3.96 -1.09
C THR A 82 -9.02 5.33 -1.53
N PHE A 83 -7.71 5.48 -1.73
CA PHE A 83 -7.09 6.72 -2.22
C PHE A 83 -7.34 7.91 -1.30
N ALA A 84 -7.33 7.67 0.01
CA ALA A 84 -7.61 8.68 1.01
C ALA A 84 -6.54 9.79 0.98
N CYS A 85 -6.95 11.03 0.69
CA CYS A 85 -6.16 12.25 0.87
C CYS A 85 -6.55 13.00 2.14
N LYS A 86 -7.68 12.65 2.78
CA LYS A 86 -8.06 13.12 4.10
C LYS A 86 -8.87 12.05 4.83
N ALA A 87 -8.67 11.89 6.13
CA ALA A 87 -9.47 11.00 6.97
C ALA A 87 -9.70 11.62 8.35
N GLU A 88 -10.97 11.71 8.78
CA GLU A 88 -11.37 12.28 10.07
C GLU A 88 -12.38 11.37 10.77
N PHE A 89 -12.21 11.15 12.08
CA PHE A 89 -13.21 10.47 12.89
C PHE A 89 -14.37 11.44 13.20
N LYS A 90 -15.60 11.02 12.92
CA LYS A 90 -16.83 11.77 13.23
C LYS A 90 -17.89 10.81 13.76
N ASP A 91 -18.35 11.04 14.99
CA ASP A 91 -19.48 10.31 15.61
C ASP A 91 -19.37 8.77 15.54
N GLY A 92 -18.18 8.22 15.79
CA GLY A 92 -17.93 6.77 15.74
C GLY A 92 -17.81 6.20 14.31
N LYS A 93 -17.77 7.06 13.30
CA LYS A 93 -17.51 6.74 11.89
C LYS A 93 -16.24 7.41 11.42
N VAL A 94 -15.79 7.06 10.22
CA VAL A 94 -14.66 7.72 9.56
C VAL A 94 -15.12 8.37 8.27
N GLU A 95 -14.98 9.70 8.20
CA GLU A 95 -15.17 10.47 6.98
C GLU A 95 -13.85 10.45 6.19
N VAL A 96 -13.88 9.94 4.97
CA VAL A 96 -12.72 9.81 4.11
C VAL A 96 -12.94 10.62 2.84
N THR A 97 -12.04 11.56 2.56
CA THR A 97 -11.99 12.24 1.27
C THR A 97 -10.99 11.50 0.39
N ARG A 98 -11.46 11.10 -0.79
CA ARG A 98 -10.78 10.22 -1.73
C ARG A 98 -10.42 10.99 -2.98
N GLU A 99 -9.24 10.73 -3.51
CA GLU A 99 -8.84 11.18 -4.84
C GLU A 99 -9.49 10.29 -5.91
N ILE A 100 -10.15 10.91 -6.87
CA ILE A 100 -10.75 10.29 -8.05
C ILE A 100 -10.30 11.06 -9.30
N ASP A 101 -10.45 10.48 -10.48
CA ASP A 101 -9.95 11.11 -11.72
C ASP A 101 -10.51 12.53 -11.97
N GLY A 102 -11.73 12.79 -11.51
CA GLY A 102 -12.40 14.09 -11.65
C GLY A 102 -12.19 15.07 -10.48
N GLY A 103 -11.38 14.74 -9.48
CA GLY A 103 -11.17 15.56 -8.28
C GLY A 103 -11.31 14.75 -6.99
N GLU A 104 -12.14 15.21 -6.06
CA GLU A 104 -12.28 14.60 -4.75
C GLU A 104 -13.71 14.07 -4.50
N GLN A 105 -13.81 12.97 -3.75
CA GLN A 105 -15.07 12.40 -3.30
C GLN A 105 -15.02 12.09 -1.80
N THR A 106 -15.92 12.68 -1.02
CA THR A 106 -16.06 12.36 0.41
C THR A 106 -17.06 11.24 0.63
N VAL A 107 -16.66 10.23 1.39
CA VAL A 107 -17.49 9.09 1.81
C VAL A 107 -17.45 8.94 3.33
N LEU A 108 -18.54 8.44 3.91
CA LEU A 108 -18.63 8.18 5.35
C LEU A 108 -18.69 6.68 5.60
N LEU A 109 -17.71 6.14 6.32
CA LEU A 109 -17.54 4.72 6.58
C LEU A 109 -17.92 4.39 8.02
N SER A 110 -18.78 3.37 8.19
CA SER A 110 -19.01 2.77 9.52
C SER A 110 -17.80 1.92 9.90
N LEU A 111 -17.44 1.89 11.18
CA LEU A 111 -16.46 0.93 11.70
C LEU A 111 -17.14 -0.45 11.87
N PRO A 112 -16.43 -1.56 11.65
CA PRO A 112 -15.03 -1.63 11.24
C PRO A 112 -14.81 -1.25 9.76
N ALA A 113 -13.65 -0.67 9.42
CA ALA A 113 -13.39 -0.14 8.08
C ALA A 113 -11.94 -0.35 7.59
N ILE A 114 -11.75 -0.23 6.27
CA ILE A 114 -10.43 -0.33 5.63
C ILE A 114 -10.14 0.94 4.84
N ILE A 115 -8.97 1.53 5.05
CA ILE A 115 -8.54 2.75 4.37
C ILE A 115 -7.23 2.48 3.63
N THR A 116 -7.15 2.89 2.36
CA THR A 116 -5.88 2.94 1.63
C THR A 116 -5.46 4.39 1.43
N THR A 117 -4.23 4.71 1.83
CA THR A 117 -3.74 6.09 1.88
C THR A 117 -3.09 6.48 0.56
N ASP A 118 -3.47 7.63 0.02
CA ASP A 118 -2.73 8.28 -1.06
C ASP A 118 -1.54 9.10 -0.52
N LEU A 119 -0.61 9.48 -1.38
CA LEU A 119 0.54 10.32 -1.05
C LEU A 119 0.13 11.68 -0.48
N ARG A 120 -1.06 12.18 -0.83
CA ARG A 120 -1.56 13.48 -0.37
C ARG A 120 -2.12 13.47 1.05
N LEU A 121 -2.25 12.30 1.70
CA LEU A 121 -2.88 12.20 3.03
C LEU A 121 -2.15 13.00 4.11
N ASN A 122 -0.82 12.89 4.14
CA ASN A 122 0.03 13.56 5.12
C ASN A 122 1.49 13.56 4.67
N GLU A 123 2.33 14.29 5.40
CA GLU A 123 3.78 14.18 5.33
C GLU A 123 4.28 13.27 6.47
N PRO A 124 4.87 12.10 6.17
CA PRO A 124 5.41 11.22 7.20
C PRO A 124 6.50 11.91 8.01
N ARG A 125 6.37 11.90 9.33
CA ARG A 125 7.42 12.40 10.24
C ARG A 125 8.68 11.55 10.18
N TYR A 126 9.83 12.13 10.52
CA TYR A 126 11.06 11.39 10.76
C TYR A 126 11.09 10.76 12.16
N ALA A 127 11.64 9.55 12.28
CA ALA A 127 11.88 8.92 13.57
C ALA A 127 13.09 9.57 14.26
N SER A 128 12.91 10.06 15.49
CA SER A 128 14.02 10.58 16.29
C SER A 128 14.94 9.45 16.77
N LEU A 129 16.23 9.75 16.98
CA LEU A 129 17.20 8.77 17.53
C LEU A 129 16.70 8.10 18.82
N PRO A 130 16.11 8.80 19.80
CA PRO A 130 15.53 8.17 20.98
C PRO A 130 14.41 7.16 20.63
N ASN A 131 13.57 7.47 19.65
CA ASN A 131 12.49 6.58 19.24
C ASN A 131 13.02 5.35 18.51
N ILE A 132 14.06 5.48 17.68
CA ILE A 132 14.73 4.34 17.03
C ILE A 132 15.29 3.39 18.09
N MET A 133 15.91 3.92 19.15
CA MET A 133 16.45 3.10 20.25
C MET A 133 15.34 2.42 21.06
N LYS A 134 14.22 3.11 21.32
CA LYS A 134 13.03 2.51 21.96
C LYS A 134 12.40 1.42 21.09
N ALA A 135 12.35 1.63 19.77
CA ALA A 135 11.76 0.69 18.83
C ALA A 135 12.47 -0.66 18.82
N LYS A 136 13.79 -0.72 19.07
CA LYS A 136 14.54 -1.99 19.23
C LYS A 136 14.04 -2.85 20.40
N LYS A 137 13.46 -2.23 21.43
CA LYS A 137 12.94 -2.91 22.64
C LYS A 137 11.46 -3.28 22.54
N LYS A 138 10.69 -2.65 21.62
CA LYS A 138 9.26 -2.95 21.43
C LYS A 138 9.07 -4.38 20.92
N PRO A 139 8.00 -5.08 21.34
CA PRO A 139 7.76 -6.45 20.94
C PRO A 139 7.47 -6.54 19.43
N ILE A 140 8.03 -7.56 18.80
CA ILE A 140 7.66 -8.02 17.47
C ILE A 140 7.30 -9.48 17.61
N ASP A 141 6.01 -9.77 17.49
CA ASP A 141 5.52 -11.13 17.45
C ASP A 141 5.84 -11.74 16.07
N GLU A 142 6.00 -13.05 16.02
CA GLU A 142 6.35 -13.76 14.81
C GLU A 142 5.41 -14.94 14.61
N THR A 143 4.94 -15.10 13.39
CA THR A 143 4.10 -16.21 12.98
C THR A 143 4.40 -16.57 11.52
N SER A 144 3.73 -17.57 10.99
CA SER A 144 3.85 -17.99 9.59
C SER A 144 2.47 -18.10 8.96
N PRO A 145 2.36 -18.08 7.62
CA PRO A 145 1.09 -18.31 6.95
C PRO A 145 0.44 -19.65 7.35
N ALA A 146 1.26 -20.70 7.55
CA ALA A 146 0.79 -22.00 8.01
C ALA A 146 0.15 -21.95 9.41
N ASN A 147 0.75 -21.21 10.36
CA ASN A 147 0.18 -21.01 11.70
C ASN A 147 -1.12 -20.18 11.68
N LEU A 148 -1.33 -19.40 10.62
CA LEU A 148 -2.58 -18.67 10.38
C LEU A 148 -3.60 -19.50 9.59
N GLY A 149 -3.25 -20.73 9.16
CA GLY A 149 -4.12 -21.59 8.35
C GLY A 149 -4.38 -21.04 6.94
N VAL A 150 -3.47 -20.21 6.41
CA VAL A 150 -3.62 -19.58 5.11
C VAL A 150 -2.71 -20.25 4.09
N ASP A 151 -3.31 -20.78 3.03
CA ASP A 151 -2.58 -21.21 1.85
C ASP A 151 -2.15 -20.00 1.02
N ILE A 152 -0.84 -19.92 0.77
CA ILE A 152 -0.18 -18.86 0.01
C ILE A 152 0.21 -19.31 -1.41
N SER A 153 -0.25 -20.49 -1.86
CA SER A 153 -0.02 -20.98 -3.21
C SER A 153 -0.53 -19.99 -4.26
N SER A 154 0.34 -19.64 -5.22
CA SER A 154 -0.05 -18.77 -6.34
C SER A 154 -0.70 -19.58 -7.45
N LYS A 155 -1.80 -19.04 -7.99
CA LYS A 155 -2.41 -19.52 -9.24
C LYS A 155 -1.90 -18.75 -10.47
N LEU A 156 -1.02 -17.77 -10.25
CA LEU A 156 -0.40 -16.95 -11.28
C LEU A 156 1.05 -17.39 -11.42
N GLN A 157 1.52 -17.43 -12.66
CA GLN A 157 2.91 -17.75 -12.97
C GLN A 157 3.50 -16.65 -13.83
N THR A 158 4.52 -15.96 -13.31
CA THR A 158 5.31 -15.02 -14.09
C THR A 158 6.21 -15.80 -15.05
N LEU A 159 5.91 -15.73 -16.35
CA LEU A 159 6.66 -16.45 -17.39
C LEU A 159 7.97 -15.75 -17.73
N SER A 160 7.97 -14.41 -17.77
CA SER A 160 9.13 -13.60 -18.14
C SER A 160 8.98 -12.16 -17.66
N VAL A 161 10.10 -11.52 -17.38
CA VAL A 161 10.22 -10.08 -17.13
C VAL A 161 11.26 -9.54 -18.10
N ALA A 162 10.92 -8.47 -18.82
CA ALA A 162 11.81 -7.81 -19.77
C ALA A 162 11.87 -6.30 -19.49
N ALA A 163 13.01 -5.68 -19.77
CA ALA A 163 13.12 -4.23 -19.71
C ALA A 163 12.17 -3.58 -20.73
N PRO A 164 11.59 -2.41 -20.43
CA PRO A 164 10.86 -1.64 -21.42
C PRO A 164 11.78 -1.23 -22.57
N ALA A 165 11.20 -0.91 -23.73
CA ALA A 165 11.96 -0.38 -24.85
C ALA A 165 12.71 0.89 -24.44
N GLU A 166 14.00 0.97 -24.79
CA GLU A 166 14.78 2.18 -24.56
C GLU A 166 14.16 3.36 -25.34
N ARG A 167 14.05 4.51 -24.67
CA ARG A 167 13.54 5.72 -25.30
C ARG A 167 14.54 6.21 -26.34
N SER A 168 14.08 6.46 -27.56
CA SER A 168 14.90 7.07 -28.62
C SER A 168 15.40 8.45 -28.19
N ALA A 169 16.60 8.82 -28.65
CA ALA A 169 17.15 10.15 -28.40
C ALA A 169 16.18 11.25 -28.86
N GLY A 170 16.06 12.31 -28.04
CA GLY A 170 15.28 13.49 -28.39
C GLY A 170 15.96 14.36 -29.44
N VAL A 171 15.19 15.29 -30.02
CA VAL A 171 15.68 16.27 -31.00
C VAL A 171 15.53 17.66 -30.40
N ILE A 172 16.57 18.49 -30.52
CA ILE A 172 16.51 19.92 -30.19
C ILE A 172 15.90 20.64 -31.39
N VAL A 173 14.90 21.47 -31.15
CA VAL A 173 14.23 22.31 -32.16
C VAL A 173 14.60 23.77 -31.96
N GLU A 174 14.69 24.52 -33.05
CA GLU A 174 15.18 25.91 -33.04
C GLU A 174 14.05 26.93 -32.85
N SER A 175 12.80 26.51 -33.01
CA SER A 175 11.64 27.42 -32.89
C SER A 175 10.36 26.72 -32.40
N VAL A 176 9.41 27.54 -31.94
CA VAL A 176 8.06 27.08 -31.56
C VAL A 176 7.30 26.54 -32.77
N GLU A 177 7.47 27.14 -33.96
CA GLU A 177 6.81 26.68 -35.18
C GLU A 177 7.31 25.29 -35.59
N GLU A 178 8.63 25.05 -35.50
CA GLU A 178 9.22 23.74 -35.74
C GLU A 178 8.70 22.69 -34.73
N LEU A 179 8.62 23.07 -33.44
CA LEU A 179 8.05 22.20 -32.41
C LEU A 179 6.60 21.81 -32.76
N VAL A 180 5.74 22.78 -33.06
CA VAL A 180 4.33 22.54 -33.39
C VAL A 180 4.20 21.68 -34.65
N ASN A 181 5.03 21.92 -35.67
CA ASN A 181 5.02 21.11 -36.88
C ASN A 181 5.41 19.65 -36.59
N LYS A 182 6.49 19.40 -35.83
CA LYS A 182 6.90 18.04 -35.44
C LYS A 182 5.86 17.35 -34.56
N LEU A 183 5.21 18.08 -33.65
CA LEU A 183 4.16 17.52 -32.80
C LEU A 183 2.91 17.11 -33.61
N LYS A 184 2.54 17.88 -34.65
CA LYS A 184 1.41 17.55 -35.55
C LYS A 184 1.72 16.41 -36.52
N THR A 185 2.90 16.44 -37.13
CA THR A 185 3.21 15.57 -38.28
C THR A 185 3.92 14.27 -37.89
N GLU A 186 4.94 14.37 -37.03
CA GLU A 186 5.76 13.23 -36.62
C GLU A 186 5.16 12.52 -35.40
N ALA A 187 4.94 13.26 -34.31
CA ALA A 187 4.44 12.69 -33.06
C ALA A 187 2.91 12.48 -33.04
N LYS A 188 2.16 13.27 -33.81
CA LYS A 188 0.69 13.23 -33.93
C LYS A 188 -0.05 13.29 -32.58
N VAL A 189 0.42 14.16 -31.69
CA VAL A 189 -0.12 14.32 -30.34
C VAL A 189 -0.96 15.59 -30.16
N ILE A 190 -0.99 16.46 -31.17
CA ILE A 190 -1.81 17.68 -31.27
C ILE A 190 -2.30 17.89 -32.70
#